data_AF-A0A0G0PA06-F1
#
_entry.id   AF-A0A0G0PA06-F1
#
_cell.length_a   1.000
_cell.length_b   1.000
_cell.length_c   1.000
_cell.angle_alpha   90.00
_cell.angle_beta   90.00
_cell.angle_gamma   90.00
#
_symmetry.space_group_name_H-M   'P 1'
#
loop_
_entity.id
_entity.type
_entity.pdbx_description
1 polymer ?
#
loop_
_entity_poly.entity_id
_entity_poly.type
_entity_poly.pdbx_seq_one_letter_code
_entity_poly.pdbx_strand_id
1 'polypeptide(L)'
;MKTIQEWQKIISEATNRKFPNNVNKSQMDRVKSIKEQLEDVENSLKVEQGLLKNDDHAHQDPDHRIAALIANIFILAEMRGSKIEKELEKVLSWFQQTKV
;
A
#
# COMPACT_ATOMS: atom_id res chain seq x y z
N MET A 1 16.61 7.46 -9.75
CA MET A 1 15.35 7.23 -9.02
C MET A 1 14.66 6.03 -9.66
N LYS A 2 13.97 5.16 -8.92
CA LYS A 2 13.26 4.01 -9.49
C LYS A 2 11.89 4.45 -10.05
N THR A 3 11.45 3.84 -11.12
CA THR A 3 10.08 3.94 -11.66
C THR A 3 9.07 3.24 -10.75
N ILE A 4 7.78 3.54 -10.90
CA ILE A 4 6.72 2.86 -10.16
C ILE A 4 6.72 1.36 -10.46
N GLN A 5 6.92 0.99 -11.74
CA GLN A 5 6.98 -0.40 -12.14
C GLN A 5 8.16 -1.15 -11.47
N GLU A 6 9.33 -0.51 -11.36
CA GLU A 6 10.46 -1.09 -10.63
C GLU A 6 10.17 -1.26 -9.14
N TRP A 7 9.49 -0.29 -8.52
CA TRP A 7 9.05 -0.41 -7.13
C TRP A 7 8.08 -1.56 -6.93
N GLN A 8 7.07 -1.71 -7.81
CA GLN A 8 6.11 -2.82 -7.76
C GLN A 8 6.83 -4.18 -7.74
N LYS A 9 7.74 -4.38 -8.70
CA LYS A 9 8.49 -5.62 -8.84
C LYS A 9 9.38 -5.91 -7.62
N ILE A 10 10.22 -4.94 -7.24
CA ILE A 10 11.21 -5.14 -6.16
C ILE A 10 10.53 -5.38 -4.81
N ILE A 11 9.43 -4.68 -4.51
CA ILE A 11 8.68 -4.87 -3.27
C ILE A 11 8.01 -6.24 -3.24
N SER A 12 7.42 -6.67 -4.36
CA SER A 12 6.80 -8.00 -4.49
C SER A 12 7.83 -9.12 -4.28
N GLU A 13 8.98 -9.03 -4.95
CA GLU A 13 10.09 -9.97 -4.80
C GLU A 13 10.67 -9.98 -3.37
N ALA A 14 10.86 -8.80 -2.76
CA ALA A 14 11.32 -8.69 -1.38
C ALA A 14 10.33 -9.29 -0.39
N THR A 15 9.03 -9.09 -0.60
CA THR A 15 7.98 -9.67 0.24
C THR A 15 7.96 -11.19 0.14
N ASN A 16 8.07 -11.74 -1.07
CA ASN A 16 8.11 -13.19 -1.28
C ASN A 16 9.36 -13.82 -0.64
N ARG A 17 10.51 -13.13 -0.65
CA ARG A 17 11.73 -13.59 0.04
C ARG A 17 11.61 -13.53 1.55
N LYS A 18 11.05 -12.44 2.10
CA LYS A 18 10.91 -12.26 3.55
C LYS A 18 9.83 -13.18 4.15
N PHE A 19 8.78 -13.45 3.39
CA PHE A 19 7.64 -14.25 3.81
C PHE A 19 7.31 -15.33 2.76
N PRO A 20 8.15 -16.38 2.65
CA PRO A 20 7.99 -17.41 1.61
C PRO A 20 6.65 -18.16 1.73
N ASN A 21 6.08 -18.26 2.93
CA ASN A 21 4.76 -18.88 3.15
C ASN A 21 3.60 -18.02 2.62
N ASN A 22 3.83 -16.74 2.31
CA ASN A 22 2.81 -15.84 1.75
C ASN A 22 2.71 -15.92 0.21
N VAL A 23 3.57 -16.70 -0.45
CA VAL A 23 3.61 -16.82 -1.93
C VAL A 23 2.28 -17.33 -2.50
N ASN A 24 1.51 -18.10 -1.72
CA ASN A 24 0.22 -18.65 -2.13
C ASN A 24 -0.99 -17.82 -1.69
N LYS A 25 -0.80 -16.60 -1.18
CA LYS A 25 -1.93 -15.75 -0.81
C LYS A 25 -2.74 -15.38 -2.05
N SER A 26 -4.05 -15.53 -1.96
CA SER A 26 -4.96 -15.10 -3.03
C SER A 26 -4.98 -13.58 -3.14
N GLN A 27 -5.49 -13.06 -4.27
CA GLN A 27 -5.74 -11.62 -4.42
C GLN A 27 -6.69 -11.11 -3.31
N MET A 28 -7.64 -11.93 -2.86
CA MET A 28 -8.56 -11.58 -1.78
C MET A 28 -7.87 -11.52 -0.41
N ASP A 29 -6.92 -12.42 -0.13
CA ASP A 29 -6.11 -12.33 1.09
C ASP A 29 -5.26 -11.06 1.09
N ARG A 30 -4.77 -10.66 -0.08
CA ARG A 30 -4.04 -9.39 -0.22
C ARG A 30 -4.96 -8.19 0.01
N VAL A 31 -6.19 -8.21 -0.51
CA VAL A 31 -7.19 -7.16 -0.23
C VAL A 31 -7.51 -7.09 1.27
N LYS A 32 -7.64 -8.23 1.95
CA LYS A 32 -7.82 -8.25 3.41
C LYS A 32 -6.65 -7.59 4.14
N SER A 33 -5.41 -7.93 3.75
CA SER A 33 -4.21 -7.32 4.33
C SER A 33 -4.13 -5.80 4.07
N ILE A 34 -4.60 -5.32 2.92
CA ILE A 34 -4.70 -3.88 2.63
C ILE A 34 -5.68 -3.18 3.58
N LYS A 35 -6.82 -3.83 3.91
CA LYS A 35 -7.78 -3.27 4.87
C LYS A 35 -7.17 -3.14 6.27
N GLU A 36 -6.44 -4.17 6.71
CA GLU A 36 -5.71 -4.15 7.99
C GLU A 36 -4.66 -3.01 8.00
N GLN A 37 -3.90 -2.83 6.91
CA GLN A 37 -2.95 -1.72 6.80
C GLN A 37 -3.60 -0.33 6.74
N LEU A 38 -4.81 -0.22 6.20
CA LEU A 38 -5.56 1.03 6.22
C LEU A 38 -5.97 1.41 7.65
N GLU A 39 -6.37 0.42 8.46
CA GLU A 39 -6.65 0.61 9.89
C GLU A 39 -5.39 1.05 10.67
N ASP A 40 -4.22 0.45 10.37
CA ASP A 40 -2.94 0.87 10.95
C ASP A 40 -2.62 2.34 10.62
N VAL A 41 -2.86 2.78 9.38
CA VAL A 41 -2.69 4.19 8.97
C VAL A 41 -3.64 5.09 9.75
N GLU A 42 -4.92 4.73 9.84
CA GLU A 42 -5.92 5.50 10.59
C GLU A 42 -5.52 5.65 12.06
N ASN A 43 -5.09 4.56 12.71
CA ASN A 43 -4.62 4.57 14.08
C ASN A 43 -3.38 5.44 14.27
N SER A 44 -2.44 5.38 13.33
CA SER A 44 -1.23 6.20 13.39
C SER A 44 -1.52 7.70 13.26
N LEU A 45 -2.44 8.09 12.37
CA LEU A 45 -2.89 9.47 12.25
C LEU A 45 -3.62 9.96 13.51
N LYS A 46 -4.43 9.09 14.14
CA LYS A 46 -5.07 9.41 15.43
C LYS A 46 -4.06 9.59 16.55
N VAL A 47 -2.99 8.79 16.57
CA VAL A 47 -1.88 8.95 17.54
C VAL A 47 -1.16 10.27 17.33
N GLU A 48 -0.81 10.61 16.09
CA GLU A 48 -0.17 11.89 15.73
C GLU A 48 -1.00 13.10 16.18
N GLN A 49 -2.32 13.02 16.03
CA GLN A 49 -3.26 14.06 16.45
C GLN A 49 -3.56 14.05 17.96
N GLY A 50 -3.00 13.11 18.73
CA GLY A 50 -3.26 12.95 20.17
C GLY A 50 -4.66 12.42 20.50
N LEU A 51 -5.40 11.90 19.52
CA LEU A 51 -6.75 11.34 19.66
C LEU A 51 -6.76 9.89 20.15
N LEU A 52 -5.63 9.20 20.02
CA LEU A 52 -5.44 7.83 20.49
C LEU A 52 -4.12 7.74 21.25
N LYS A 53 -4.15 7.16 22.45
CA LYS A 53 -2.93 6.72 23.15
C LYS A 53 -2.65 5.28 22.77
N ASN A 54 -1.57 5.07 22.04
CA ASN A 54 -1.11 3.75 21.66
C ASN A 54 0.42 3.71 21.75
N ASP A 55 0.95 2.83 22.61
CA ASP A 55 2.38 2.70 22.84
C ASP A 55 3.06 1.80 21.78
N ASP A 56 2.30 1.26 20.83
CA ASP A 56 2.86 0.53 19.71
C ASP A 56 3.67 1.46 18.80
N HIS A 57 4.99 1.24 18.77
CA HIS A 57 5.92 1.95 17.89
C HIS A 57 5.49 1.93 16.42
N ALA A 58 4.74 0.92 15.98
CA ALA A 58 4.19 0.87 14.64
C ALA A 58 3.31 2.08 14.30
N HIS A 59 2.56 2.61 15.28
CA HIS A 59 1.62 3.72 15.10
C HIS A 59 2.23 5.09 15.37
N GLN A 60 3.52 5.15 15.74
CA GLN A 60 4.24 6.40 16.02
C GLN A 60 4.90 7.01 14.77
N ASP A 61 4.78 6.35 13.62
CA ASP A 61 5.34 6.80 12.33
C ASP A 61 4.28 6.69 11.21
N PRO A 62 3.45 7.73 11.03
CA PRO A 62 2.36 7.74 10.04
C PRO A 62 2.87 7.58 8.60
N ASP A 63 4.00 8.21 8.27
CA ASP A 63 4.59 8.14 6.93
C ASP A 63 5.03 6.71 6.61
N HIS A 64 5.64 6.01 7.57
CA HIS A 64 5.99 4.61 7.40
C HIS A 64 4.75 3.72 7.21
N ARG A 65 3.64 3.99 7.91
CA ARG A 65 2.38 3.26 7.73
C ARG A 65 1.78 3.49 6.34
N ILE A 66 1.78 4.74 5.87
CA ILE A 66 1.35 5.08 4.50
C ILE A 66 2.21 4.34 3.47
N ALA A 67 3.53 4.32 3.65
CA ALA A 67 4.44 3.59 2.77
C ALA A 67 4.17 2.08 2.77
N ALA A 68 3.86 1.48 3.93
CA ALA A 68 3.51 0.06 4.06
C ALA A 68 2.18 -0.29 3.36
N LEU A 69 1.20 0.61 3.41
CA LEU A 69 -0.05 0.49 2.66
C LEU A 69 0.21 0.53 1.14
N ILE A 70 1.00 1.49 0.66
CA ILE A 70 1.38 1.59 -0.76
C ILE A 70 2.11 0.32 -1.22
N ALA A 71 3.03 -0.22 -0.41
CA ALA A 71 3.71 -1.46 -0.70
C ALA A 71 2.74 -2.64 -0.89
N ASN A 72 1.70 -2.74 -0.05
CA ASN A 72 0.67 -3.78 -0.20
C ASN A 72 -0.18 -3.62 -1.47
N ILE A 73 -0.50 -2.39 -1.85
CA ILE A 73 -1.20 -2.08 -3.11
C ILE A 73 -0.33 -2.47 -4.32
N PHE A 74 0.97 -2.16 -4.27
CA PHE A 74 1.92 -2.56 -5.31
C PHE A 74 2.03 -4.08 -5.46
N ILE A 75 2.03 -4.83 -4.36
CA ILE A 75 2.02 -6.30 -4.40
C ILE A 75 0.73 -6.80 -5.07
N LEU A 76 -0.44 -6.25 -4.70
CA LEU A 76 -1.71 -6.63 -5.34
C LEU A 76 -1.69 -6.34 -6.85
N ALA A 77 -1.16 -5.18 -7.23
CA ALA A 77 -1.05 -4.79 -8.62
C ALA A 77 -0.14 -5.73 -9.42
N GLU A 78 1.00 -6.11 -8.85
CA GLU A 78 1.92 -7.10 -9.44
C GLU A 78 1.22 -8.45 -9.60
N MET A 79 0.49 -8.92 -8.58
CA MET A 79 -0.31 -10.16 -8.65
C MET A 79 -1.38 -10.14 -9.75
N ARG A 80 -1.87 -8.95 -10.13
CA ARG A 80 -2.82 -8.74 -11.24
C ARG A 80 -2.14 -8.52 -12.60
N GLY A 81 -0.81 -8.42 -12.64
CA GLY A 81 -0.08 -7.99 -13.84
C GLY A 81 -0.38 -6.55 -14.27
N SER A 82 -0.82 -5.71 -13.33
CA SER A 82 -1.24 -4.33 -13.60
C SER A 82 -0.04 -3.38 -13.64
N LYS A 83 0.01 -2.56 -14.69
CA LYS A 83 1.01 -1.48 -14.84
C LYS A 83 0.45 -0.21 -14.19
N ILE A 84 0.71 -0.04 -12.89
CA ILE A 84 0.05 1.01 -12.09
C ILE A 84 0.33 2.41 -12.62
N GLU A 85 1.51 2.66 -13.15
CA GLU A 85 1.86 3.95 -13.78
C GLU A 85 0.83 4.37 -14.84
N LYS A 86 0.42 3.44 -15.72
CA LYS A 86 -0.61 3.71 -16.73
C LYS A 86 -2.01 3.91 -16.15
N GLU A 87 -2.34 3.21 -15.07
CA GLU A 87 -3.64 3.39 -14.41
C GLU A 87 -3.69 4.72 -13.64
N LEU A 88 -2.57 5.16 -13.05
CA LEU A 88 -2.46 6.46 -12.40
C LEU A 88 -2.63 7.61 -13.40
N GLU A 89 -2.11 7.49 -14.62
CA GLU A 89 -2.35 8.48 -15.68
C GLU A 89 -3.85 8.64 -15.98
N LYS A 90 -4.60 7.52 -16.04
CA LYS A 90 -6.06 7.56 -16.25
C LYS A 90 -6.80 8.17 -15.07
N VAL A 91 -6.41 7.80 -13.85
CA VAL A 91 -6.98 8.36 -12.62
C VAL A 91 -6.71 9.87 -12.53
N LEU A 92 -5.48 10.30 -12.82
CA LEU A 92 -5.12 11.71 -12.88
C LEU A 92 -5.94 12.45 -13.94
N SER A 93 -6.05 11.87 -15.13
CA SER A 93 -6.87 12.43 -16.21
C SER A 93 -8.33 12.59 -15.78
N TRP A 94 -8.88 11.63 -15.02
CA TRP A 94 -10.23 11.73 -14.47
C TRP A 94 -10.37 12.87 -13.45
N PHE A 95 -9.42 13.01 -12.52
CA PHE A 95 -9.43 14.13 -11.56
C PHE A 95 -9.28 15.51 -12.24
N GLN A 96 -8.56 15.57 -13.36
CA GLN A 96 -8.32 16.79 -14.13
C GLN A 96 -9.46 17.14 -15.09
N GLN A 97 -10.43 16.25 -15.29
CA GLN A 97 -11.62 16.59 -16.06
C GLN A 97 -12.41 17.65 -15.29
N THR A 98 -12.47 18.86 -15.85
CA THR A 98 -13.27 19.94 -15.32
C THR A 98 -14.76 19.60 -15.53
N LYS A 99 -15.36 19.00 -14.49
CA LYS A 99 -16.81 18.75 -14.28
C LYS A 99 -17.51 17.64 -15.11
N VAL A 100 -18.39 16.93 -14.40
CA VAL A 100 -19.77 16.62 -14.85
C VAL A 100 -20.63 17.86 -14.60
#